data_AF-E2S1G8-F1
#
_entry.id   AF-E2S1G8-F1
#
_cell.length_a   1.000
_cell.length_b   1.000
_cell.length_c   1.000
_cell.angle_alpha   90.00
_cell.angle_beta   90.00
_cell.angle_gamma   90.00
#
_symmetry.space_group_name_H-M   'P 1'
#
loop_
_entity.id
_entity.type
_entity.pdbx_description
1 polymer ?
#
loop_
_entity_poly.entity_id
_entity_poly.type
_entity_poly.pdbx_seq_one_letter_code
_entity_poly.pdbx_strand_id
1 'polypeptide(L)' 'MYSATVIETYSRKLAGYALADHMRVSLVIDAIAHTRTVCVYAEKLADLFKGAL' A
#
# COMPACT_ATOMS: atom_id res chain seq x y z
N MET A 1 -3.10 14.06 9.90
CA MET A 1 -2.93 12.60 10.08
C MET A 1 -3.69 11.92 8.96
N TYR A 2 -3.00 11.14 8.16
CA TYR A 2 -3.50 10.52 6.94
C TYR A 2 -3.20 9.03 6.98
N SER A 3 -4.17 8.23 6.53
CA SER A 3 -4.07 6.77 6.52
C SER A 3 -4.29 6.21 5.12
N ALA A 4 -3.49 5.21 4.77
CA ALA A 4 -3.71 4.37 3.60
C ALA A 4 -3.99 2.95 4.06
N THR A 5 -5.04 2.34 3.52
CA THR A 5 -5.58 1.06 3.98
C THR A 5 -5.83 0.18 2.77
N VAL A 6 -5.24 -1.01 2.73
CA VAL A 6 -5.47 -2.00 1.68
C VAL A 6 -6.44 -3.05 2.20
N ILE A 7 -7.60 -3.14 1.55
CA ILE A 7 -8.67 -4.08 1.90
C ILE A 7 -8.74 -5.16 0.83
N GLU A 8 -8.71 -6.42 1.25
CA GLU A 8 -8.99 -7.54 0.35
C GLU A 8 -10.50 -7.56 0.05
N THR A 9 -10.87 -7.38 -1.22
CA THR A 9 -12.28 -7.18 -1.63
C THR A 9 -13.14 -8.44 -1.48
N TYR A 10 -12.54 -9.63 -1.53
CA TYR A 10 -13.24 -10.91 -1.37
C TYR A 10 -13.62 -11.17 0.08
N SER A 11 -12.64 -11.16 0.99
CA SER A 11 -12.86 -11.48 2.41
C SER A 11 -13.26 -10.27 3.26
N ARG A 12 -13.09 -9.05 2.71
CA ARG A 12 -13.18 -7.75 3.40
C ARG A 12 -12.20 -7.60 4.57
N LYS A 13 -11.17 -8.44 4.63
CA LYS A 13 -10.13 -8.33 5.65
C LYS A 13 -9.17 -7.21 5.31
N LEU A 14 -8.68 -6.56 6.35
CA LEU A 14 -7.58 -5.61 6.25
C LEU A 14 -6.31 -6.37 5.87
N ALA A 15 -5.80 -6.12 4.68
CA ALA A 15 -4.60 -6.77 4.16
C ALA A 15 -3.32 -6.03 4.60
N GLY A 16 -3.35 -4.69 4.64
CA GLY A 16 -2.22 -3.83 5.02
C GLY A 16 -2.65 -2.39 5.31
N TYR A 17 -1.83 -1.62 6.03
CA TYR A 17 -2.10 -0.21 6.34
C TYR A 17 -0.80 0.57 6.57
N ALA A 18 -0.86 1.90 6.41
CA ALA A 18 0.21 2.83 6.77
C ALA A 18 -0.36 4.18 7.21
N LEU A 19 0.43 4.95 7.96
CA LEU A 19 0.06 6.24 8.54
C LEU A 19 1.14 7.29 8.27
N ALA A 20 0.73 8.52 7.99
CA ALA A 20 1.63 9.67 7.88
C ALA A 20 0.99 10.95 8.43
N ASP A 21 1.83 11.95 8.68
CA ASP A 21 1.42 13.29 9.08
C ASP A 21 0.82 14.09 7.91
N HIS A 22 1.16 13.75 6.65
CA HIS A 22 0.69 14.38 5.42
C HIS A 22 0.42 13.37 4.27
N MET A 23 -0.32 13.78 3.23
CA MET A 23 -0.59 12.95 2.04
C MET A 23 0.64 12.85 1.14
N ARG A 24 1.04 11.63 0.80
CA ARG A 24 2.10 11.33 -0.18
C ARG A 24 1.80 10.05 -0.93
N VAL A 25 2.37 9.92 -2.13
CA VAL A 25 2.37 8.65 -2.88
C VAL A 25 3.07 7.55 -2.09
N SER A 26 4.16 7.87 -1.38
CA SER A 26 4.89 6.91 -0.54
C SER A 26 4.01 6.26 0.54
N LEU A 27 3.03 6.98 1.09
CA LEU A 27 2.09 6.43 2.07
C LEU A 27 1.27 5.26 1.50
N VAL A 28 0.90 5.33 0.22
CA VAL A 28 0.16 4.27 -0.47
C VAL A 28 1.08 3.07 -0.75
N ILE A 29 2.32 3.33 -1.15
CA ILE A 29 3.35 2.30 -1.36
C ILE A 29 3.59 1.53 -0.06
N ASP A 30 3.74 2.24 1.05
CA ASP A 30 3.95 1.64 2.37
C ASP A 30 2.77 0.75 2.77
N ALA A 31 1.52 1.20 2.58
CA ALA A 31 0.35 0.39 2.90
C ALA A 31 0.27 -0.91 2.07
N ILE A 32 0.71 -0.86 0.81
CA ILE A 32 0.78 -2.03 -0.09
C ILE A 32 1.92 -2.97 0.30
N ALA A 33 3.10 -2.43 0.64
CA ALA A 33 4.24 -3.22 1.11
C ALA A 33 3.94 -4.00 2.40
N HIS A 34 3.09 -3.46 3.27
CA HIS A 34 2.63 -4.12 4.49
C HIS A 34 1.52 -5.18 4.27
N THR A 35 1.17 -5.51 3.01
CA THR A 35 0.16 -6.55 2.73
C THR A 35 0.73 -7.96 2.89
N ARG A 36 0.07 -8.79 3.70
CA ARG A 36 0.54 -10.16 4.01
C ARG A 36 0.34 -11.17 2.88
N THR A 37 -0.54 -10.88 1.92
CA THR A 37 -1.08 -11.87 0.97
C THR A 37 -0.63 -11.67 -0.48
N VAL A 38 0.06 -10.57 -0.83
CA VAL A 38 0.35 -10.23 -2.23
C VAL A 38 1.86 -10.20 -2.50
N CYS A 39 2.49 -11.38 -2.57
CA CYS A 39 3.90 -11.52 -2.94
C CYS A 39 4.17 -11.60 -4.46
N VAL A 40 3.27 -11.13 -5.34
CA VAL A 40 3.52 -11.18 -6.81
C VAL A 40 3.39 -9.81 -7.49
N TYR A 41 2.62 -8.87 -6.92
CA TYR A 41 2.42 -7.54 -7.51
C TYR A 41 2.95 -6.39 -6.65
N ALA A 42 3.23 -6.60 -5.36
CA ALA A 42 3.67 -5.53 -4.46
C ALA A 42 5.03 -4.94 -4.88
N GLU A 43 6.00 -5.78 -5.26
CA GLU A 43 7.30 -5.33 -5.76
C GLU A 43 7.16 -4.56 -7.08
N LYS A 44 6.35 -5.10 -8.01
CA LYS A 44 6.09 -4.50 -9.32
C LYS A 44 5.33 -3.17 -9.23
N LEU A 45 4.40 -3.05 -8.28
CA LEU A 45 3.73 -1.78 -7.97
C LEU A 45 4.72 -0.80 -7.33
N ALA A 46 5.49 -1.22 -6.34
CA ALA A 46 6.47 -0.34 -5.69
C ALA A 46 7.44 0.26 -6.70
N ASP A 47 7.90 -0.53 -7.67
CA ASP A 47 8.78 -0.05 -8.74
C ASP A 47 8.06 0.84 -9.77
N LEU A 48 6.80 0.54 -10.11
CA LEU A 48 5.96 1.42 -10.94
C LEU A 48 5.79 2.81 -10.30
N PHE A 49 5.62 2.87 -8.98
CA PHE A 49 5.42 4.13 -8.26
C PHE A 49 6.74 4.85 -7.91
N LYS A 50 7.87 4.14 -7.81
CA LYS A 50 9.20 4.77 -7.67
C LYS A 50 9.61 5.54 -8.93
N GLY A 51 9.21 5.08 -10.12
CA GLY A 51 9.50 5.75 -11.40
C GLY A 51 8.54 6.89 -11.77
N ALA A 52 7.48 7.11 -10.97
CA ALA A 52 6.46 8.12 -11.21
C ALA A 52 6.73 9.47 -10.48
N LEU A 53 7.94 9.64 -9.95
CA LEU A 53 8.40 10.84 -9.23
C LEU A 53 9.70 11.38 -9.85
#